data_AF-A0AAU3RKB3-F1
#
_entry.id   AF-A0AAU3RKB3-F1
#
_cell.length_a   1.000
_cell.length_b   1.000
_cell.length_c   1.000
_cell.angle_alpha   90.00
_cell.angle_beta   90.00
_cell.angle_gamma   90.00
#
_symmetry.space_group_name_H-M   'P 1'
#
loop_
_entity.id
_entity.type
_entity.pdbx_description
1 polymer ?
#
loop_
_entity_poly.entity_id
_entity_poly.type
_entity_poly.pdbx_seq_one_letter_code
_entity_poly.pdbx_strand_id
1 'polypeptide(L)'
;MSISQKPEDDLEHALLEVRALIESAMEIHRGRNQQEQQVTAVDGGYGELLDVAEQLIGQADHSIDIVYARIVNSEELSERANVLQRQLIHKAAGSVSVRLLTTPALLDESFVRNQRGTDRAVAVRVARVPPLQALIVDGAQGLVVAESAVGRRASVLRVPEVLHNLRTLFEGMWSHAAPAGRRIVFGGRDRAVLARQILGSLRVGVTDEVAARELTVSVRTYRRYVAEIMQLLGANSRFQAGVRATELGLLPPPGSTGTVSRMRP
;
A
#
# COMPACT_ATOMS: atom_id res chain seq x y z
N MET A 1 -79.49 -26.96 -0.08
CA MET A 1 -78.17 -27.56 0.21
C MET A 1 -77.12 -26.68 -0.47
N SER A 2 -76.36 -25.89 0.28
CA SER A 2 -75.09 -25.27 -0.15
C SER A 2 -74.51 -24.46 1.00
N ILE A 3 -73.88 -25.13 1.96
CA ILE A 3 -73.02 -24.51 2.98
C ILE A 3 -71.92 -25.53 3.32
N SER A 4 -70.75 -25.47 2.66
CA SER A 4 -69.45 -26.01 3.12
C SER A 4 -68.43 -25.99 1.98
N GLN A 5 -67.88 -24.82 1.67
CA GLN A 5 -66.62 -24.70 0.88
C GLN A 5 -65.84 -23.44 1.29
N LYS A 6 -66.55 -22.41 1.76
CA LYS A 6 -65.97 -21.14 2.22
C LYS A 6 -64.79 -21.21 3.22
N PRO A 7 -64.81 -22.05 4.28
CA PRO A 7 -63.70 -22.09 5.23
C PRO A 7 -62.45 -22.80 4.70
N GLU A 8 -62.58 -23.62 3.66
CA GLU A 8 -61.47 -24.34 3.04
C GLU A 8 -60.73 -23.42 2.05
N ASP A 9 -61.48 -22.64 1.26
CA ASP A 9 -60.93 -21.58 0.41
C ASP A 9 -60.23 -20.47 1.22
N ASP A 10 -60.80 -20.08 2.37
CA ASP A 10 -60.19 -19.07 3.26
C ASP A 10 -58.87 -19.58 3.87
N LEU A 11 -58.80 -20.88 4.21
CA LEU A 11 -57.58 -21.51 4.72
C LEU A 11 -56.51 -21.67 3.63
N GLU A 12 -56.91 -22.04 2.41
CA GLU A 12 -56.01 -22.17 1.27
C GLU A 12 -55.42 -20.81 0.87
N HIS A 13 -56.24 -19.75 0.86
CA HIS A 13 -55.76 -18.38 0.68
C HIS A 13 -54.78 -17.94 1.78
N ALA A 14 -55.10 -18.22 3.04
CA ALA A 14 -54.22 -17.88 4.15
C ALA A 14 -52.86 -18.61 4.06
N LEU A 15 -52.85 -19.88 3.64
CA LEU A 15 -51.62 -20.66 3.46
C LEU A 15 -50.76 -20.16 2.28
N LEU A 16 -51.38 -19.73 1.18
CA LEU A 16 -50.67 -19.12 0.05
C LEU A 16 -50.03 -17.77 0.43
N GLU A 17 -50.71 -16.98 1.24
CA GLU A 17 -50.20 -15.68 1.72
C GLU A 17 -49.00 -15.86 2.66
N VAL A 18 -49.08 -16.80 3.60
CA VAL A 18 -47.96 -17.17 4.49
C VAL A 18 -46.76 -17.65 3.68
N ARG A 19 -46.99 -18.48 2.66
CA ARG A 19 -45.92 -18.97 1.78
C ARG A 19 -45.23 -17.82 1.02
N ALA A 20 -45.99 -16.90 0.43
CA ALA A 20 -45.44 -15.75 -0.28
C ALA A 20 -44.61 -14.84 0.65
N LEU A 21 -45.06 -14.66 1.90
CA LEU A 21 -44.31 -13.91 2.92
C LEU A 21 -43.00 -14.60 3.29
N ILE A 22 -43.00 -15.93 3.43
CA ILE A 22 -41.80 -16.71 3.71
C ILE A 22 -40.82 -16.65 2.52
N GLU A 23 -41.31 -16.81 1.28
CA GLU A 23 -40.50 -16.71 0.06
C GLU A 23 -39.85 -15.32 -0.07
N SER A 24 -40.61 -14.24 0.14
CA SER A 24 -40.10 -12.85 0.15
C SER A 24 -39.06 -12.60 1.25
N ALA A 25 -39.32 -13.07 2.48
CA ALA A 25 -38.37 -12.96 3.58
C ALA A 25 -37.08 -13.75 3.30
N MET A 26 -37.18 -14.92 2.68
CA MET A 26 -36.03 -15.72 2.27
C MET A 26 -35.24 -15.07 1.13
N GLU A 27 -35.88 -14.42 0.15
CA GLU A 27 -35.19 -13.69 -0.91
C GLU A 27 -34.42 -12.49 -0.37
N ILE A 28 -35.04 -11.71 0.52
CA ILE A 28 -34.38 -10.60 1.23
C ILE A 28 -33.21 -11.13 2.06
N HIS A 29 -33.41 -12.21 2.80
CA HIS A 29 -32.35 -12.82 3.62
C HIS A 29 -31.24 -13.42 2.76
N ARG A 30 -31.55 -14.03 1.61
CA ARG A 30 -30.58 -14.59 0.66
C ARG A 30 -29.76 -13.48 0.00
N GLY A 31 -30.38 -12.38 -0.41
CA GLY A 31 -29.68 -11.21 -0.92
C GLY A 31 -28.78 -10.58 0.13
N ARG A 32 -29.26 -10.46 1.37
CA ARG A 32 -28.48 -9.92 2.50
C ARG A 32 -27.31 -10.83 2.90
N ASN A 33 -27.53 -12.14 2.96
CA ASN A 33 -26.46 -13.13 3.21
C ASN A 33 -25.44 -13.18 2.08
N GLN A 34 -25.86 -13.10 0.81
CA GLN A 34 -24.93 -13.01 -0.32
C GLN A 34 -24.08 -11.73 -0.25
N GLN A 35 -24.69 -10.61 0.17
CA GLN A 35 -23.99 -9.34 0.35
C GLN A 35 -23.05 -9.34 1.57
N GLU A 36 -23.43 -9.97 2.68
CA GLU A 36 -22.58 -10.21 3.86
C GLU A 36 -21.44 -11.22 3.59
N GLN A 37 -21.66 -12.21 2.72
CA GLN A 37 -20.60 -13.10 2.24
C GLN A 37 -19.60 -12.39 1.32
N GLN A 38 -20.02 -11.32 0.65
CA GLN A 38 -19.16 -10.54 -0.24
C GLN A 38 -18.39 -9.44 0.48
N VAL A 39 -18.87 -8.94 1.62
CA VAL A 39 -18.15 -7.97 2.46
C VAL A 39 -18.21 -8.43 3.91
N THR A 40 -17.12 -9.03 4.38
CA THR A 40 -17.03 -9.54 5.75
C THR A 40 -16.17 -8.60 6.59
N ALA A 41 -16.73 -8.08 7.69
CA ALA A 41 -15.98 -7.28 8.64
C ALA A 41 -14.94 -8.14 9.39
N VAL A 42 -13.79 -7.55 9.67
CA VAL A 42 -12.73 -8.14 10.50
C VAL A 42 -12.71 -7.36 11.80
N ASP A 43 -13.55 -7.78 12.75
CA ASP A 43 -13.90 -7.02 13.95
C ASP A 43 -12.92 -7.18 15.13
N GLY A 44 -11.76 -7.82 14.91
CA GLY A 44 -10.75 -8.02 15.94
C GLY A 44 -9.60 -7.02 15.99
N GLY A 45 -8.59 -7.40 16.77
CA GLY A 45 -7.33 -6.67 16.88
C GLY A 45 -6.45 -6.77 15.64
N TYR A 46 -5.22 -6.23 15.73
CA TYR A 46 -4.26 -6.30 14.64
C TYR A 46 -3.82 -7.75 14.35
N GLY A 47 -3.83 -8.65 15.35
CA GLY A 47 -3.53 -10.07 15.16
C GLY A 47 -4.48 -10.77 14.17
N GLU A 48 -5.79 -10.63 14.38
CA GLU A 48 -6.78 -11.24 13.46
C GLU A 48 -6.69 -10.67 12.04
N LEU A 49 -6.37 -9.37 11.90
CA LEU A 49 -6.09 -8.79 10.58
C LEU A 49 -4.94 -9.51 9.87
N LEU A 50 -3.88 -9.82 10.62
CA LEU A 50 -2.70 -10.48 10.10
C LEU A 50 -2.98 -11.93 9.72
N ASP A 51 -3.76 -12.64 10.54
CA ASP A 51 -4.18 -14.03 10.24
C ASP A 51 -5.03 -14.08 8.97
N VAL A 52 -5.97 -13.14 8.81
CA VAL A 52 -6.78 -13.01 7.59
C VAL A 52 -5.89 -12.68 6.39
N ALA A 53 -4.92 -11.77 6.53
CA ALA A 53 -3.98 -11.45 5.45
C ALA A 53 -3.14 -12.66 5.03
N GLU A 54 -2.64 -13.44 5.99
CA GLU A 54 -1.88 -14.66 5.72
C GLU A 54 -2.73 -15.71 5.01
N GLN A 55 -3.99 -15.88 5.44
CA GLN A 55 -4.92 -16.80 4.78
C GLN A 55 -5.18 -16.40 3.32
N LEU A 56 -5.48 -15.12 3.04
CA LEU A 56 -5.73 -14.64 1.68
C LEU A 56 -4.52 -14.84 0.77
N ILE A 57 -3.32 -14.60 1.29
CA ILE A 57 -2.07 -14.73 0.53
C ILE A 57 -1.72 -16.20 0.28
N GLY A 58 -2.01 -17.08 1.22
CA GLY A 58 -1.88 -18.53 1.02
C GLY A 58 -2.81 -19.09 -0.07
N GLN A 59 -3.84 -18.34 -0.47
CA GLN A 59 -4.77 -18.70 -1.54
C GLN A 59 -4.40 -18.07 -2.90
N ALA A 60 -3.29 -17.34 -2.99
CA ALA A 60 -2.92 -16.65 -4.23
C ALA A 60 -2.35 -17.60 -5.29
N ASP A 61 -2.94 -17.56 -6.48
CA ASP A 61 -2.54 -18.38 -7.64
C ASP A 61 -1.66 -17.61 -8.62
N HIS A 62 -1.86 -16.29 -8.78
CA HIS A 62 -1.24 -15.52 -9.86
C HIS A 62 -0.60 -14.21 -9.40
N SER A 63 -1.27 -13.45 -8.54
CA SER A 63 -0.88 -12.09 -8.22
C SER A 63 -1.31 -11.63 -6.84
N ILE A 64 -0.44 -10.83 -6.23
CA ILE A 64 -0.71 -10.15 -4.98
C ILE A 64 -0.30 -8.68 -5.12
N ASP A 65 -1.24 -7.78 -4.94
CA ASP A 65 -1.03 -6.33 -4.92
C ASP A 65 -1.23 -5.79 -3.50
N ILE A 66 -0.20 -5.14 -2.97
CA ILE A 66 -0.18 -4.64 -1.59
C ILE A 66 -0.01 -3.13 -1.61
N VAL A 67 -0.87 -2.41 -0.88
CA VAL A 67 -0.68 -1.02 -0.51
C VAL A 67 -0.39 -0.97 0.99
N TYR A 68 0.80 -0.51 1.34
CA TYR A 68 1.23 -0.31 2.72
C TYR A 68 1.70 1.12 2.92
N ALA A 69 0.75 2.03 3.19
CA ALA A 69 0.99 3.45 3.32
C ALA A 69 0.56 4.04 4.68
N ARG A 70 0.21 3.17 5.63
CA ARG A 70 -0.28 3.57 6.95
C ARG A 70 0.74 3.27 8.04
N ILE A 71 1.10 4.29 8.81
CA ILE A 71 1.91 4.13 10.03
C ILE A 71 0.99 3.63 11.14
N VAL A 72 1.40 2.59 11.85
CA VAL A 72 0.72 2.11 13.05
C VAL A 72 1.42 2.73 14.26
N ASN A 73 0.67 3.31 15.19
CA ASN A 73 1.21 4.05 16.35
C ASN A 73 1.90 3.17 17.42
N SER A 74 2.22 1.91 17.10
CA SER A 74 2.93 0.96 17.96
C SER A 74 4.10 0.38 17.19
N GLU A 75 5.31 0.54 17.74
CA GLU A 75 6.54 -0.01 17.17
C GLU A 75 6.47 -1.54 17.03
N GLU A 76 5.96 -2.23 18.05
CA GLU A 76 5.78 -3.69 18.04
C GLU A 76 4.84 -4.15 16.90
N LEU A 77 3.74 -3.44 16.68
CA LEU A 77 2.81 -3.74 15.59
C LEU A 77 3.40 -3.43 14.22
N SER A 78 4.18 -2.35 14.10
CA SER A 78 4.91 -2.00 12.88
C SER A 78 5.93 -3.08 12.52
N GLU A 79 6.68 -3.56 13.51
CA GLU A 79 7.66 -4.63 13.34
C GLU A 79 6.98 -5.94 12.93
N ARG A 80 5.88 -6.33 13.59
CA ARG A 80 5.12 -7.53 13.20
C ARG A 80 4.51 -7.42 11.79
N ALA A 81 3.97 -6.25 11.43
CA ALA A 81 3.47 -6.00 10.07
C ALA A 81 4.60 -6.10 9.02
N ASN A 82 5.79 -5.57 9.32
CA ASN A 82 6.95 -5.68 8.45
C ASN A 82 7.44 -7.13 8.32
N VAL A 83 7.52 -7.88 9.44
CA VAL A 83 7.90 -9.30 9.43
C VAL A 83 6.93 -10.10 8.59
N LEU A 84 5.63 -9.88 8.74
CA LEU A 84 4.63 -10.54 7.92
C LEU A 84 4.76 -10.13 6.47
N GLN A 85 4.87 -8.85 6.14
CA GLN A 85 5.10 -8.42 4.76
C GLN A 85 6.30 -9.16 4.13
N ARG A 86 7.41 -9.32 4.86
CA ARG A 86 8.57 -10.11 4.40
C ARG A 86 8.21 -11.58 4.22
N GLN A 87 7.57 -12.20 5.22
CA GLN A 87 7.18 -13.61 5.19
C GLN A 87 6.19 -13.90 4.05
N LEU A 88 5.22 -13.03 3.84
CA LEU A 88 4.22 -13.10 2.78
C LEU A 88 4.89 -13.06 1.40
N ILE A 89 5.86 -12.18 1.22
CA ILE A 89 6.69 -12.11 0.02
C ILE A 89 7.55 -13.38 -0.15
N HIS A 90 8.04 -13.96 0.94
CA HIS A 90 8.83 -15.19 0.88
C HIS A 90 7.97 -16.44 0.62
N LYS A 91 6.72 -16.46 1.09
CA LYS A 91 5.79 -17.60 1.03
C LYS A 91 4.95 -17.65 -0.24
N ALA A 92 4.64 -16.51 -0.87
CA ALA A 92 3.97 -16.49 -2.17
C ALA A 92 4.75 -17.43 -3.11
N ALA A 93 4.10 -18.50 -3.57
CA ALA A 93 4.73 -19.55 -4.36
C ALA A 93 5.50 -18.93 -5.53
N GLY A 94 6.61 -19.54 -5.96
CA GLY A 94 7.52 -18.93 -6.94
C GLY A 94 6.90 -18.48 -8.28
N SER A 95 5.64 -18.82 -8.54
CA SER A 95 4.81 -18.42 -9.69
C SER A 95 3.95 -17.17 -9.48
N VAL A 96 3.81 -16.66 -8.25
CA VAL A 96 2.92 -15.54 -7.92
C VAL A 96 3.66 -14.21 -8.05
N SER A 97 3.13 -13.30 -8.87
CA SER A 97 3.66 -11.95 -9.02
C SER A 97 3.25 -11.07 -7.84
N VAL A 98 4.22 -10.53 -7.10
CA VAL A 98 3.94 -9.64 -5.96
C VAL A 98 4.35 -8.20 -6.28
N ARG A 99 3.41 -7.26 -6.09
CA ARG A 99 3.64 -5.81 -6.21
C ARG A 99 3.34 -5.13 -4.89
N LEU A 100 4.33 -4.40 -4.37
CA LEU A 100 4.22 -3.66 -3.12
C LEU A 100 4.34 -2.16 -3.39
N LEU A 101 3.29 -1.42 -3.10
CA LEU A 101 3.27 0.04 -3.08
C LEU A 101 3.36 0.53 -1.63
N THR A 102 4.36 1.35 -1.33
CA THR A 102 4.54 1.91 0.01
C THR A 102 4.94 3.39 -0.01
N THR A 103 4.98 4.02 1.15
CA THR A 103 5.49 5.39 1.31
C THR A 103 6.97 5.36 1.67
N PRO A 104 7.71 6.46 1.41
CA PRO A 104 9.13 6.51 1.77
C PRO A 104 9.40 6.27 3.27
N ALA A 105 8.46 6.67 4.12
CA ALA A 105 8.58 6.55 5.58
C ALA A 105 8.45 5.11 6.08
N LEU A 106 7.76 4.24 5.33
CA LEU A 106 7.51 2.85 5.68
C LEU A 106 8.41 1.87 4.91
N LEU A 107 9.29 2.38 4.06
CA LEU A 107 10.13 1.54 3.22
C LEU A 107 11.20 0.81 4.06
N ASP A 108 11.12 -0.51 4.06
CA ASP A 108 12.17 -1.36 4.61
C ASP A 108 13.34 -1.53 3.63
N GLU A 109 14.43 -0.80 3.89
CA GLU A 109 15.64 -0.85 3.06
C GLU A 109 16.34 -2.21 3.07
N SER A 110 16.26 -2.95 4.17
CA SER A 110 16.89 -4.26 4.30
C SER A 110 16.17 -5.27 3.40
N PHE A 111 14.84 -5.22 3.41
CA PHE A 111 14.00 -6.04 2.56
C PHE A 111 14.24 -5.73 1.07
N VAL A 112 14.23 -4.47 0.66
CA VAL A 112 14.49 -4.08 -0.74
C VAL A 112 15.87 -4.54 -1.22
N ARG A 113 16.89 -4.53 -0.35
CA ARG A 113 18.24 -4.99 -0.67
C ARG A 113 18.29 -6.50 -0.88
N ASN A 114 17.62 -7.26 -0.01
CA ASN A 114 17.59 -8.73 -0.08
C ASN A 114 16.86 -9.24 -1.33
N GLN A 115 15.93 -8.46 -1.89
CA GLN A 115 15.27 -8.77 -3.16
C GLN A 115 16.13 -8.47 -4.39
N ARG A 116 17.30 -7.81 -4.26
CA ARG A 116 18.17 -7.55 -5.42
C ARG A 116 18.92 -8.84 -5.80
N GLY A 117 18.74 -9.27 -7.04
CA GLY A 117 19.44 -10.45 -7.59
C GLY A 117 18.76 -11.79 -7.28
N THR A 118 17.54 -11.77 -6.74
CA THR A 118 16.69 -12.97 -6.70
C THR A 118 15.87 -13.07 -7.99
N ASP A 119 15.68 -14.28 -8.52
CA ASP A 119 14.76 -14.55 -9.64
C ASP A 119 13.28 -14.35 -9.25
N ARG A 120 13.02 -14.08 -7.97
CA ARG A 120 11.71 -13.86 -7.37
C ARG A 120 11.43 -12.37 -7.25
N ALA A 121 11.03 -11.77 -8.37
CA ALA A 121 10.93 -10.32 -8.52
C ALA A 121 9.65 -9.76 -7.87
N VAL A 122 9.64 -9.64 -6.53
CA VAL A 122 8.70 -8.74 -5.89
C VAL A 122 9.04 -7.32 -6.31
N ALA A 123 8.13 -6.70 -7.05
CA ALA A 123 8.28 -5.33 -7.45
C ALA A 123 7.89 -4.44 -6.26
N VAL A 124 8.81 -3.60 -5.79
CA VAL A 124 8.53 -2.63 -4.74
C VAL A 124 8.58 -1.24 -5.35
N ARG A 125 7.52 -0.45 -5.15
CA ARG A 125 7.45 0.95 -5.58
C ARG A 125 7.06 1.86 -4.43
N VAL A 126 7.53 3.09 -4.51
CA VAL A 126 7.35 4.13 -3.52
C VAL A 126 6.58 5.29 -4.12
N ALA A 127 5.54 5.75 -3.42
CA ALA A 127 4.76 6.92 -3.80
C ALA A 127 4.28 7.68 -2.56
N ARG A 128 3.89 8.94 -2.77
CA ARG A 128 3.10 9.69 -1.78
C ARG A 128 1.63 9.37 -2.03
N VAL A 129 1.05 8.54 -1.17
CA VAL A 129 -0.36 8.17 -1.23
C VAL A 129 -1.00 8.42 0.14
N PRO A 130 -2.32 8.66 0.21
CA PRO A 130 -3.03 8.76 1.48
C PRO A 130 -2.78 7.53 2.36
N PRO A 131 -2.92 7.64 3.70
CA PRO A 131 -2.83 6.50 4.60
C PRO A 131 -3.86 5.45 4.23
N LEU A 132 -3.39 4.42 3.54
CA LEU A 132 -4.18 3.31 3.04
C LEU A 132 -3.42 2.03 3.31
N GLN A 133 -4.16 1.01 3.74
CA GLN A 133 -3.65 -0.34 3.87
C GLN A 133 -4.63 -1.26 3.15
N ALA A 134 -4.15 -1.87 2.08
CA ALA A 134 -4.94 -2.75 1.23
C ALA A 134 -4.10 -3.92 0.72
N LEU A 135 -4.74 -5.06 0.53
CA LEU A 135 -4.21 -6.27 -0.06
C LEU A 135 -5.22 -6.76 -1.08
N ILE A 136 -4.80 -7.04 -2.32
CA ILE A 136 -5.64 -7.58 -3.38
C ILE A 136 -4.98 -8.87 -3.87
N VAL A 137 -5.73 -9.95 -3.91
CA VAL A 137 -5.26 -11.28 -4.33
C VAL A 137 -6.04 -11.70 -5.56
N ASP A 138 -5.30 -11.97 -6.65
CA ASP A 138 -5.80 -12.42 -7.96
C ASP A 138 -6.90 -11.55 -8.59
N GLY A 139 -7.11 -10.34 -8.06
CA GLY A 139 -8.23 -9.47 -8.41
C GLY A 139 -9.60 -9.99 -7.97
N ALA A 140 -9.66 -11.08 -7.20
CA ALA A 140 -10.90 -11.75 -6.79
C ALA A 140 -11.18 -11.64 -5.27
N GLN A 141 -10.16 -11.30 -4.48
CA GLN A 141 -10.29 -11.09 -3.05
C GLN A 141 -9.51 -9.85 -2.65
N GLY A 142 -10.01 -9.11 -1.65
CA GLY A 142 -9.32 -7.93 -1.13
C GLY A 142 -9.47 -7.83 0.38
N LEU A 143 -8.47 -7.30 1.06
CA LEU A 143 -8.53 -6.89 2.45
C LEU A 143 -8.21 -5.40 2.50
N VAL A 144 -9.15 -4.59 2.99
CA VAL A 144 -9.00 -3.14 3.10
C VAL A 144 -9.10 -2.74 4.56
N VAL A 145 -8.19 -1.87 4.99
CA VAL A 145 -8.21 -1.26 6.31
C VAL A 145 -8.42 0.24 6.17
N ALA A 146 -9.49 0.73 6.79
CA ALA A 146 -9.85 2.13 6.83
C ALA A 146 -9.87 2.64 8.28
N GLU A 147 -9.63 3.94 8.45
CA GLU A 147 -9.84 4.63 9.70
C GLU A 147 -11.24 5.26 9.72
N SER A 148 -11.92 5.14 10.85
CA SER A 148 -13.19 5.77 11.14
C SER A 148 -13.08 6.54 12.46
N ALA A 149 -14.00 7.47 12.71
CA ALA A 149 -14.14 8.15 13.99
C ALA A 149 -14.31 7.17 15.18
N VAL A 150 -14.77 5.94 14.90
CA VAL A 150 -14.97 4.87 15.89
C VAL A 150 -13.76 3.91 15.97
N GLY A 151 -12.66 4.23 15.28
CA GLY A 151 -11.43 3.43 15.24
C GLY A 151 -11.19 2.74 13.89
N ARG A 152 -10.23 1.81 13.89
CA ARG A 152 -9.86 1.02 12.71
C ARG A 152 -10.99 0.07 12.33
N ARG A 153 -11.37 0.07 11.04
CA ARG A 153 -12.23 -0.96 10.46
C ARG A 153 -11.47 -1.71 9.38
N ALA A 154 -11.58 -3.02 9.37
CA ALA A 154 -11.03 -3.86 8.31
C ALA A 154 -12.13 -4.72 7.71
N SER A 155 -12.04 -4.99 6.41
CA SER A 155 -13.03 -5.77 5.70
C SER A 155 -12.39 -6.61 4.61
N VAL A 156 -12.84 -7.86 4.52
CA VAL A 156 -12.58 -8.74 3.37
C VAL A 156 -13.66 -8.48 2.33
N LEU A 157 -13.23 -8.20 1.10
CA LEU A 157 -14.06 -7.89 -0.05
C LEU A 157 -13.94 -9.01 -1.08
N ARG A 158 -15.09 -9.49 -1.56
CA ARG A 158 -15.25 -10.47 -2.64
C ARG A 158 -16.26 -9.98 -3.69
N VAL A 159 -16.54 -8.67 -3.69
CA VAL A 159 -17.42 -8.01 -4.68
C VAL A 159 -16.61 -7.68 -5.93
N PRO A 160 -16.85 -8.32 -7.09
CA PRO A 160 -16.04 -8.15 -8.29
C PRO A 160 -15.92 -6.69 -8.77
N GLU A 161 -17.02 -5.92 -8.71
CA GLU A 161 -17.07 -4.53 -9.17
C GLU A 161 -16.21 -3.62 -8.28
N VAL A 162 -16.24 -3.84 -6.96
CA VAL A 162 -15.42 -3.08 -6.00
C VAL A 162 -13.95 -3.43 -6.17
N LEU A 163 -13.64 -4.72 -6.34
CA LEU A 163 -12.27 -5.18 -6.55
C LEU A 163 -11.70 -4.68 -7.89
N HIS A 164 -12.52 -4.62 -8.94
CA HIS A 164 -12.14 -4.03 -10.21
C HIS A 164 -11.76 -2.54 -10.06
N ASN A 165 -12.57 -1.77 -9.32
CA ASN A 165 -12.28 -0.37 -9.04
C ASN A 165 -11.02 -0.20 -8.16
N LEU A 166 -10.86 -1.02 -7.12
CA LEU A 166 -9.66 -1.01 -6.28
C LEU A 166 -8.40 -1.34 -7.08
N ARG A 167 -8.47 -2.30 -7.99
CA ARG A 167 -7.37 -2.63 -8.90
C ARG A 167 -7.06 -1.47 -9.84
N THR A 168 -8.08 -0.81 -10.39
CA THR A 168 -7.90 0.37 -11.25
C THR A 168 -7.18 1.50 -10.49
N LEU A 169 -7.59 1.76 -9.25
CA LEU A 169 -6.91 2.72 -8.37
C LEU A 169 -5.47 2.32 -8.08
N PHE A 170 -5.24 1.02 -7.81
CA PHE A 170 -3.90 0.49 -7.61
C PHE A 170 -3.01 0.71 -8.83
N GLU A 171 -3.47 0.37 -10.04
CA GLU A 171 -2.70 0.56 -11.27
C GLU A 171 -2.36 2.04 -11.53
N GLY A 172 -3.32 2.92 -11.26
CA GLY A 172 -3.11 4.37 -11.33
C GLY A 172 -1.98 4.84 -10.40
N MET A 173 -2.00 4.42 -9.13
CA MET A 173 -0.91 4.74 -8.19
C MET A 173 0.41 4.06 -8.59
N TRP A 174 0.35 2.79 -9.00
CA TRP A 174 1.51 1.98 -9.34
C TRP A 174 2.30 2.55 -10.51
N SER A 175 1.60 2.95 -11.59
CA SER A 175 2.21 3.52 -12.79
C SER A 175 2.98 4.81 -12.52
N HIS A 176 2.51 5.63 -11.57
CA HIS A 176 3.15 6.88 -11.15
C HIS A 176 4.19 6.70 -10.02
N ALA A 177 4.17 5.55 -9.35
CA ALA A 177 5.10 5.22 -8.28
C ALA A 177 6.50 4.87 -8.80
N ALA A 178 7.51 5.15 -7.99
CA ALA A 178 8.91 4.95 -8.37
C ALA A 178 9.47 3.62 -7.84
N PRO A 179 10.25 2.86 -8.62
CA PRO A 179 10.86 1.61 -8.15
C PRO A 179 11.80 1.80 -6.95
N ALA A 180 11.55 1.10 -5.85
CA ALA A 180 12.38 1.15 -4.63
C ALA A 180 13.78 0.53 -4.87
N GLY A 181 13.86 -0.50 -5.72
CA GLY A 181 15.12 -1.13 -6.15
C GLY A 181 16.03 -0.21 -6.96
N ARG A 182 15.50 0.91 -7.47
CA ARG A 182 16.27 2.00 -8.09
C ARG A 182 16.61 3.12 -7.09
N ARG A 183 16.60 2.83 -5.78
CA ARG A 183 17.32 3.73 -4.87
C ARG A 183 18.77 3.74 -5.31
N ILE A 184 19.19 4.93 -5.68
CA ILE A 184 20.55 5.26 -6.02
C ILE A 184 21.40 4.89 -4.81
N VAL A 185 22.02 3.72 -4.87
CA VAL A 185 23.07 3.40 -3.93
C VAL A 185 24.25 4.21 -4.41
N PHE A 186 24.37 5.40 -3.87
CA PHE A 186 25.58 6.19 -3.95
C PHE A 186 26.66 5.47 -3.15
N GLY A 187 27.19 4.35 -3.67
CA GLY A 187 28.29 3.58 -3.08
C GLY A 187 28.22 3.40 -1.54
N GLY A 188 29.38 3.47 -0.88
CA GLY A 188 29.53 3.36 0.58
C GLY A 188 28.84 4.48 1.37
N ARG A 189 28.84 4.35 2.70
CA ARG A 189 28.13 5.24 3.65
C ARG A 189 28.37 6.74 3.37
N ASP A 190 29.60 7.14 3.09
CA ASP A 190 29.98 8.54 2.86
C ASP A 190 29.38 9.12 1.57
N ARG A 191 29.30 8.30 0.52
CA ARG A 191 28.77 8.73 -0.77
C ARG A 191 27.24 8.86 -0.72
N ALA A 192 26.56 8.07 0.13
CA ALA A 192 25.14 8.25 0.44
C ALA A 192 24.84 9.53 1.24
N VAL A 193 25.72 9.93 2.17
CA VAL A 193 25.60 11.22 2.87
C VAL A 193 25.76 12.37 1.87
N LEU A 194 26.82 12.32 1.07
CA LEU A 194 27.12 13.35 0.07
C LEU A 194 25.95 13.55 -0.90
N ALA A 195 25.36 12.47 -1.38
CA ALA A 195 24.25 12.57 -2.30
C ALA A 195 22.97 13.15 -1.69
N ARG A 196 22.67 12.85 -0.41
CA ARG A 196 21.55 13.51 0.29
C ARG A 196 21.77 15.02 0.39
N GLN A 197 23.01 15.44 0.65
CA GLN A 197 23.35 16.87 0.70
C GLN A 197 23.19 17.53 -0.67
N ILE A 198 23.68 16.87 -1.74
CA ILE A 198 23.50 17.36 -3.13
C ILE A 198 22.01 17.47 -3.47
N LEU A 199 21.20 16.46 -3.16
CA LEU A 199 19.75 16.50 -3.37
C LEU A 199 19.10 17.68 -2.62
N GLY A 200 19.55 17.96 -1.40
CA GLY A 200 19.15 19.14 -0.62
C GLY A 200 19.46 20.45 -1.37
N SER A 201 20.68 20.60 -1.87
CA SER A 201 21.09 21.77 -2.67
C SER A 201 20.26 21.91 -3.94
N LEU A 202 19.96 20.82 -4.64
CA LEU A 202 19.12 20.82 -5.84
C LEU A 202 17.67 21.24 -5.53
N ARG A 203 17.14 20.85 -4.38
CA ARG A 203 15.80 21.28 -3.93
C ARG A 203 15.73 22.77 -3.66
N VAL A 204 16.77 23.34 -3.04
CA VAL A 204 16.83 24.77 -2.70
C VAL A 204 17.23 25.63 -3.90
N GLY A 205 17.76 25.03 -4.97
CA GLY A 205 18.14 25.73 -6.19
C GLY A 205 19.48 26.46 -6.08
N VAL A 206 20.37 25.99 -5.20
CA VAL A 206 21.72 26.54 -5.04
C VAL A 206 22.59 26.19 -6.26
N THR A 207 23.49 27.09 -6.66
CA THR A 207 24.39 26.84 -7.81
C THR A 207 25.43 25.76 -7.51
N ASP A 208 25.93 25.09 -8.55
CA ASP A 208 26.91 24.02 -8.43
C ASP A 208 28.18 24.50 -7.72
N GLU A 209 28.60 25.75 -7.93
CA GLU A 209 29.80 26.35 -7.35
C GLU A 209 29.66 26.56 -5.84
N VAL A 210 28.51 27.06 -5.39
CA VAL A 210 28.22 27.29 -3.97
C VAL A 210 28.09 25.95 -3.25
N ALA A 211 27.31 25.03 -3.80
CA ALA A 211 27.10 23.72 -3.20
C ALA A 211 28.40 22.88 -3.16
N ALA A 212 29.24 22.94 -4.21
CA ALA A 212 30.53 22.27 -4.20
C ALA A 212 31.44 22.78 -3.08
N ARG A 213 31.45 24.10 -2.84
CA ARG A 213 32.22 24.73 -1.77
C ARG A 213 31.73 24.30 -0.39
N GLU A 214 30.42 24.31 -0.16
CA GLU A 214 29.82 23.86 1.12
C GLU A 214 30.12 22.39 1.43
N LEU A 215 30.16 21.55 0.40
CA LEU A 215 30.43 20.12 0.53
C LEU A 215 31.91 19.76 0.46
N THR A 216 32.81 20.75 0.38
CA THR A 216 34.27 20.56 0.32
C THR A 216 34.69 19.61 -0.82
N VAL A 217 34.07 19.74 -1.99
CA VAL A 217 34.40 18.98 -3.21
C VAL A 217 34.70 19.91 -4.38
N SER A 218 35.41 19.44 -5.40
CA SER A 218 35.58 20.22 -6.63
C SER A 218 34.25 20.36 -7.39
N VAL A 219 34.06 21.48 -8.08
CA VAL A 219 32.86 21.72 -8.93
C VAL A 219 32.69 20.61 -9.98
N ARG A 220 33.80 20.11 -10.54
CA ARG A 220 33.79 18.97 -11.48
C ARG A 220 33.22 17.72 -10.83
N THR A 221 33.66 17.39 -9.62
CA THR A 221 33.17 16.23 -8.87
C THR A 221 31.70 16.39 -8.52
N TYR A 222 31.29 17.58 -8.06
CA TYR A 222 29.89 17.89 -7.78
C TYR A 222 29.00 17.71 -9.01
N ARG A 223 29.36 18.32 -10.14
CA ARG A 223 28.61 18.20 -11.41
C ARG A 223 28.49 16.75 -11.89
N ARG A 224 29.54 15.95 -11.73
CA ARG A 224 29.50 14.52 -12.03
C ARG A 224 28.47 13.79 -11.16
N TYR A 225 28.44 14.08 -9.86
CA TYR A 225 27.44 13.52 -8.95
C TYR A 225 26.02 13.98 -9.29
N VAL A 226 25.83 15.26 -9.63
CA VAL A 226 24.52 15.78 -10.06
C VAL A 226 24.04 15.08 -11.32
N ALA A 227 24.90 14.85 -12.31
CA ALA A 227 24.54 14.12 -13.52
C ALA A 227 24.13 12.68 -13.22
N GLU A 228 24.88 11.98 -12.35
CA GLU A 228 24.55 10.62 -11.89
C GLU A 228 23.19 10.59 -11.14
N ILE A 229 22.98 11.53 -10.22
CA ILE A 229 21.72 11.74 -9.51
C ILE A 229 20.56 11.94 -10.50
N MET A 230 20.71 12.86 -11.45
CA MET A 230 19.67 13.21 -12.41
C MET A 230 19.32 12.02 -13.31
N GLN A 231 20.32 11.28 -13.79
CA GLN A 231 20.09 10.07 -14.60
C GLN A 231 19.28 9.04 -13.82
N LEU A 232 19.64 8.80 -12.57
CA LEU A 232 19.00 7.76 -11.79
C LEU A 232 17.62 8.16 -11.27
N LEU A 233 17.38 9.45 -11.07
CA LEU A 233 16.05 10.00 -10.80
C LEU A 233 15.19 10.11 -12.07
N GLY A 234 15.76 9.91 -13.27
CA GLY A 234 15.06 10.16 -14.52
C GLY A 234 14.60 11.61 -14.64
N ALA A 235 15.45 12.55 -14.23
CA ALA A 235 15.17 13.98 -14.23
C ALA A 235 15.95 14.67 -15.35
N ASN A 236 15.25 15.52 -16.12
CA ASN A 236 15.80 16.30 -17.22
C ASN A 236 16.26 17.71 -16.78
N SER A 237 15.95 18.11 -15.55
CA SER A 237 16.45 19.35 -14.95
C SER A 237 16.83 19.17 -13.48
N ARG A 238 17.70 20.05 -12.97
CA ARG A 238 18.13 20.07 -11.56
C ARG A 238 16.96 20.30 -10.60
N PHE A 239 16.07 21.22 -10.97
CA PHE A 239 14.85 21.48 -10.21
C PHE A 239 13.94 20.24 -10.16
N GLN A 240 13.71 19.60 -11.32
CA GLN A 240 12.95 18.35 -11.38
C GLN A 240 13.58 17.25 -10.53
N ALA A 241 14.91 17.15 -10.48
CA ALA A 241 15.61 16.21 -9.62
C ALA A 241 15.35 16.48 -8.13
N GLY A 242 15.36 17.75 -7.70
CA GLY A 242 15.04 18.14 -6.33
C GLY A 242 13.59 17.85 -5.92
N VAL A 243 12.63 18.13 -6.81
CA VAL A 243 11.21 17.80 -6.62
C VAL A 243 11.02 16.29 -6.51
N ARG A 244 11.57 15.54 -7.47
CA ARG A 244 11.45 14.09 -7.52
C ARG A 244 12.12 13.42 -6.31
N ALA A 245 13.27 13.93 -5.86
CA ALA A 245 13.88 13.46 -4.62
C ALA A 245 12.98 13.66 -3.38
N THR A 246 12.19 14.73 -3.36
CA THR A 246 11.21 14.99 -2.30
C THR A 246 9.99 14.06 -2.42
N GLU A 247 9.48 13.82 -3.62
CA GLU A 247 8.41 12.84 -3.89
C GLU A 247 8.80 11.42 -3.44
N LEU A 248 10.06 11.06 -3.69
CA LEU A 248 10.67 9.78 -3.30
C LEU A 248 11.06 9.70 -1.81
N GLY A 249 10.86 10.78 -1.05
CA GLY A 249 11.26 10.88 0.37
C GLY A 249 12.75 10.67 0.61
N LEU A 250 13.59 10.98 -0.38
CA LEU A 250 15.04 11.05 -0.21
C LEU A 250 15.46 12.29 0.61
N LEU A 251 14.55 13.26 0.70
CA LEU A 251 14.68 14.47 1.50
C LEU A 251 13.46 14.61 2.42
N PRO A 252 13.65 15.12 3.66
CA PRO A 252 12.54 15.47 4.54
C PRO A 252 11.62 16.52 3.87
N PRO A 253 10.31 16.56 4.17
CA PRO A 253 9.39 17.52 3.58
C PRO A 253 9.83 18.98 3.81
N PRO A 254 9.53 19.91 2.90
CA PRO A 254 9.78 21.33 3.14
C PRO A 254 9.02 21.78 4.40
N GLY A 255 9.74 22.31 5.40
CA GLY A 255 9.19 22.74 6.68
C GLY A 255 9.54 21.88 7.90
N SER A 256 10.05 20.65 7.72
CA SER A 256 10.58 19.85 8.84
C SER A 256 12.07 20.15 9.06
N THR A 257 12.42 21.34 9.52
CA THR A 257 13.75 21.59 10.06
C THR A 257 13.88 20.86 11.39
N GLY A 258 14.48 19.68 11.36
CA GLY A 258 14.95 19.01 12.56
C GLY A 258 15.94 19.93 13.27
N THR A 259 15.63 20.23 14.53
CA THR A 259 16.51 20.90 15.49
C THR A 259 17.87 20.23 15.48
N VAL A 260 18.85 20.85 14.83
CA VAL A 260 20.26 20.51 15.05
C VAL A 260 20.57 20.98 16.47
N SER A 261 20.51 20.06 17.42
CA SER A 261 20.95 20.28 18.78
C SER A 261 22.42 20.72 18.72
N ARG A 262 22.64 22.01 18.99
CA ARG A 262 23.97 22.58 19.14
C ARG A 262 24.58 21.98 20.39
N MET A 263 25.42 20.97 20.21
CA MET A 263 26.37 20.55 21.23
C MET A 263 27.35 21.70 21.44
N ARG A 264 27.21 22.41 22.56
CA ARG A 264 28.23 23.34 23.06
C ARG A 264 29.30 22.53 23.82
N PRO A 265 30.56 23.01 23.82
CA PRO A 265 31.71 22.29 24.36
C PRO A 265 31.62 22.11 25.88
#